data_AF-A7S7L6-F1
#
_entry.id   AF-A7S7L6-F1
#
_cell.length_a   1.000
_cell.length_b   1.000
_cell.length_c   1.000
_cell.angle_alpha   90.00
_cell.angle_beta   90.00
_cell.angle_gamma   90.00
#
_symmetry.space_group_name_H-M   'P 1'
#
loop_
_entity.id
_entity.type
_entity.pdbx_description
1 polymer ?
#
loop_
_entity_poly.entity_id
_entity_poly.type
_entity_poly.pdbx_seq_one_letter_code
_entity_poly.pdbx_strand_id
1 'polypeptide(L)'
;MDKGAKPQCQMCTSQDHAKGGCTDCGELVCEACIASHKRMRATQHHHIASLDEVLNGGFIMKQPLYCLKHKGEVIKLFCDTCDCLICKDCLIVDHKGHDY
;
A
#
# COMPACT_ATOMS: atom_id res chain seq x y z
N MET A 1 -8.78 -14.35 30.52
CA MET A 1 -7.59 -14.37 29.64
C MET A 1 -8.07 -13.97 28.25
N ASP A 2 -7.76 -12.77 27.79
CA ASP A 2 -8.16 -12.30 26.46
C ASP A 2 -7.23 -12.95 25.42
N LYS A 3 -7.73 -13.96 24.69
CA LYS A 3 -6.99 -14.57 23.58
C LYS A 3 -7.03 -13.58 22.43
N GLY A 4 -5.99 -12.76 22.28
CA GLY A 4 -5.88 -11.74 21.25
C GLY A 4 -6.33 -12.28 19.89
N ALA A 5 -7.37 -11.66 19.34
CA ALA A 5 -7.98 -12.09 18.09
C ALA A 5 -6.93 -12.06 16.97
N LYS A 6 -6.79 -13.15 16.23
CA LYS A 6 -5.90 -13.21 15.07
C LYS A 6 -6.47 -12.31 13.97
N PRO A 7 -5.66 -11.43 13.36
CA PRO A 7 -6.15 -10.53 12.32
C PRO A 7 -6.63 -11.31 11.08
N GLN A 8 -7.63 -10.76 10.42
CA GLN A 8 -8.28 -11.38 9.26
C GLN A 8 -7.66 -10.90 7.95
N CYS A 9 -7.70 -11.75 6.93
CA CYS A 9 -7.34 -11.38 5.57
C CYS A 9 -8.37 -10.39 4.99
N GLN A 10 -7.87 -9.35 4.33
CA GLN A 10 -8.69 -8.27 3.75
C GLN A 10 -8.94 -8.48 2.24
N MET A 11 -8.25 -9.45 1.62
CA MET A 11 -8.30 -9.71 0.17
C MET A 11 -9.15 -10.94 -0.21
N CYS A 12 -9.82 -11.59 0.75
CA CYS A 12 -10.65 -12.76 0.49
C CYS A 12 -12.00 -12.71 1.22
N THR A 13 -12.99 -13.42 0.68
CA THR A 13 -14.29 -13.61 1.32
C THR A 13 -14.35 -14.81 2.27
N SER A 14 -13.31 -15.65 2.28
CA SER A 14 -13.23 -16.87 3.09
C SER A 14 -13.03 -16.63 4.59
N GLN A 15 -12.86 -15.37 5.02
CA GLN A 15 -12.57 -15.00 6.42
C GLN A 15 -11.39 -15.79 7.02
N ASP A 16 -10.38 -16.03 6.19
CA ASP A 16 -9.14 -16.66 6.63
C ASP A 16 -8.29 -15.68 7.44
N HIS A 17 -7.53 -16.22 8.39
CA HIS A 17 -6.59 -15.42 9.17
C HIS A 17 -5.40 -14.95 8.34
N ALA A 18 -5.00 -13.70 8.54
CA ALA A 18 -3.82 -13.12 7.92
C ALA A 18 -2.56 -13.89 8.34
N LYS A 19 -1.64 -14.06 7.40
CA LYS A 19 -0.30 -14.63 7.60
C LYS A 19 0.81 -13.60 7.35
N GLY A 20 0.45 -12.50 6.71
CA GLY A 20 1.33 -11.38 6.42
C GLY A 20 0.55 -10.19 5.90
N GLY A 21 1.27 -9.18 5.43
CA GLY A 21 0.72 -8.00 4.79
C GLY A 21 1.44 -7.71 3.49
N CYS A 22 0.68 -7.40 2.44
CA CYS A 22 1.22 -6.94 1.17
C CYS A 22 1.43 -5.43 1.25
N THR A 23 2.68 -4.97 1.31
CA THR A 23 3.02 -3.56 1.55
C THR A 23 2.66 -2.66 0.38
N ASP A 24 2.64 -3.20 -0.84
CA ASP A 24 2.23 -2.47 -2.05
C ASP A 24 0.71 -2.33 -2.16
N CYS A 25 -0.04 -3.25 -1.57
CA CYS A 25 -1.51 -3.18 -1.53
C CYS A 25 -2.00 -2.44 -0.28
N GLY A 26 -1.20 -2.43 0.80
CA GLY A 26 -1.63 -1.93 2.10
C GLY A 26 -2.66 -2.84 2.76
N GLU A 27 -2.64 -4.14 2.49
CA GLU A 27 -3.68 -5.08 2.92
C GLU A 27 -3.07 -6.33 3.58
N LEU A 28 -3.75 -6.84 4.60
CA LEU A 28 -3.44 -8.12 5.24
C LEU A 28 -3.90 -9.28 4.36
N VAL A 29 -3.03 -10.28 4.22
CA VAL A 29 -3.22 -11.39 3.29
C VAL A 29 -3.06 -12.74 4.00
N CYS A 30 -3.98 -13.67 3.74
CA CYS A 30 -3.85 -15.07 4.12
C CYS A 30 -2.92 -15.80 3.15
N GLU A 31 -2.60 -17.05 3.47
CA GLU A 31 -1.71 -17.90 2.66
C GLU A 31 -2.17 -18.06 1.20
N ALA A 32 -3.48 -18.24 0.97
CA ALA A 32 -4.03 -18.35 -0.38
C ALA A 32 -3.89 -17.04 -1.20
N CYS A 33 -4.10 -15.89 -0.55
CA CYS A 33 -3.89 -14.58 -1.17
C CYS A 33 -2.40 -14.34 -1.48
N ILE A 34 -1.49 -14.75 -0.59
CA ILE A 34 -0.04 -14.67 -0.83
C ILE A 34 0.35 -15.49 -2.07
N ALA A 35 -0.12 -16.74 -2.17
CA ALA A 35 0.13 -17.58 -3.33
C ALA A 35 -0.44 -16.98 -4.62
N SER A 36 -1.61 -16.33 -4.52
CA SER A 36 -2.23 -15.65 -5.66
C SER A 36 -1.43 -14.42 -6.09
N HIS A 37 -0.94 -13.62 -5.15
CA HIS A 37 -0.06 -12.48 -5.45
C HIS A 37 1.17 -12.92 -6.24
N LYS A 38 1.85 -13.98 -5.77
CA LYS A 38 3.05 -14.50 -6.42
C LYS A 38 2.81 -15.07 -7.83
N ARG A 39 1.57 -15.44 -8.17
CA ARG A 39 1.21 -16.03 -9.47
C ARG A 39 0.69 -14.99 -10.47
N MET A 40 0.05 -13.92 -10.02
CA MET A 40 -0.58 -12.95 -10.91
C MET A 40 0.45 -11.97 -11.46
N ARG A 41 0.47 -11.75 -12.78
CA ARG A 41 1.40 -10.81 -13.42
C ARG A 41 1.39 -9.41 -12.81
N ALA A 42 0.21 -8.95 -12.39
CA ALA A 42 0.01 -7.63 -11.82
C ALA A 42 0.58 -7.47 -10.40
N THR A 43 0.78 -8.56 -9.65
CA THR A 43 1.13 -8.50 -8.22
C THR A 43 2.28 -9.42 -7.82
N GLN A 44 2.85 -10.17 -8.76
CA GLN A 44 3.98 -11.09 -8.54
C GLN A 44 5.25 -10.41 -8.03
N HIS A 45 5.36 -9.10 -8.26
CA HIS A 45 6.47 -8.26 -7.78
C HIS A 45 6.12 -7.48 -6.49
N HIS A 46 4.95 -7.69 -5.91
CA HIS A 46 4.59 -7.04 -4.65
C HIS A 46 5.39 -7.66 -3.50
N HIS A 47 5.75 -6.81 -2.54
CA HIS A 47 6.44 -7.19 -1.33
C HIS A 47 5.43 -7.63 -0.25
N ILE A 48 5.69 -8.80 0.34
CA ILE A 48 4.84 -9.41 1.37
C ILE A 48 5.70 -9.59 2.62
N ALA A 49 5.36 -8.84 3.66
CA ALA A 49 5.95 -8.96 4.99
C ALA A 49 5.19 -10.01 5.83
N SER A 50 5.89 -10.67 6.73
CA SER A 50 5.29 -11.62 7.69
C SER A 50 4.40 -10.90 8.69
N LEU A 51 3.43 -11.60 9.28
CA LEU A 51 2.50 -10.97 10.22
C LEU A 51 3.22 -10.37 11.45
N ASP A 52 4.33 -10.95 11.89
CA ASP A 52 5.11 -10.41 13.00
C ASP A 52 5.78 -9.09 12.63
N GLU A 53 6.41 -9.02 11.46
CA GLU A 53 6.98 -7.77 10.91
C GLU A 53 5.90 -6.71 10.73
N VAL A 54 4.69 -7.11 10.34
CA VAL A 54 3.55 -6.22 10.22
C VAL A 54 3.14 -5.62 11.58
N LEU A 55 2.99 -6.47 12.59
CA LEU A 55 2.45 -6.06 13.89
C LEU A 55 3.49 -5.35 14.78
N ASN A 56 4.75 -5.77 14.72
CA ASN A 56 5.83 -5.26 15.58
C ASN A 56 6.75 -4.25 14.89
N GLY A 57 6.94 -4.38 13.56
CA GLY A 57 7.88 -3.59 12.78
C GLY A 57 7.31 -2.29 12.22
N GLY A 58 6.05 -1.95 12.55
CA GLY A 58 5.37 -0.81 11.95
C GLY A 58 5.03 -1.10 10.51
N PHE A 59 4.03 -1.96 10.28
CA PHE A 59 3.27 -1.93 9.03
C PHE A 59 2.67 -0.55 8.87
N ILE A 60 3.44 0.38 8.31
CA ILE A 60 2.88 1.55 7.70
C ILE A 60 2.19 1.00 6.47
N MET A 61 0.90 0.68 6.61
CA MET A 61 0.01 0.69 5.46
C MET A 61 0.33 2.01 4.78
N LYS A 62 1.04 1.95 3.65
CA LYS A 62 1.20 3.12 2.78
C LYS A 62 -0.19 3.35 2.22
N GLN A 63 -1.09 3.88 3.04
CA GLN A 63 -2.35 4.38 2.58
C GLN A 63 -1.97 5.38 1.50
N PRO A 64 -2.42 5.16 0.26
CA PRO A 64 -2.11 6.08 -0.82
C PRO A 64 -2.55 7.46 -0.38
N LEU A 65 -1.62 8.40 -0.31
CA LEU A 65 -2.00 9.80 -0.16
C LEU A 65 -2.59 10.23 -1.49
N TYR A 66 -3.83 10.70 -1.46
CA TYR A 66 -4.50 11.18 -2.66
C TYR A 66 -4.25 12.66 -2.84
N CYS A 67 -4.08 13.07 -4.10
CA CYS A 67 -3.94 14.47 -4.46
C CYS A 67 -5.23 15.22 -4.11
N LEU A 68 -5.07 16.37 -3.45
CA LEU A 68 -6.20 17.23 -3.08
C LEU A 68 -6.80 17.96 -4.28
N LYS A 69 -6.00 18.18 -5.34
CA LYS A 69 -6.44 18.84 -6.59
C LYS A 69 -7.00 17.83 -7.60
N HIS A 70 -6.34 16.69 -7.76
CA HIS A 70 -6.68 15.67 -8.75
C HIS A 70 -7.31 14.48 -8.06
N LYS A 71 -8.64 14.47 -8.00
CA LYS A 71 -9.41 13.45 -7.27
C LYS A 71 -9.10 12.05 -7.80
N GLY A 72 -8.68 11.16 -6.90
CA GLY A 72 -8.35 9.77 -7.22
C GLY A 72 -6.90 9.55 -7.65
N GLU A 73 -6.15 10.60 -7.93
CA GLU A 73 -4.73 10.49 -8.24
C GLU A 73 -3.90 10.31 -6.97
N VAL A 74 -2.94 9.38 -7.04
CA VAL A 74 -2.04 9.08 -5.92
C VAL A 74 -0.82 9.98 -5.99
N ILE A 75 -0.48 10.59 -4.87
CA ILE A 75 0.77 11.31 -4.64
C ILE A 75 1.93 10.32 -4.70
N LYS A 76 2.92 10.63 -5.54
CA LYS A 76 4.10 9.77 -5.74
C LYS A 76 5.42 10.54 -5.82
N LEU A 77 5.36 11.87 -5.79
CA LEU A 77 6.49 12.75 -6.05
C LEU A 77 6.50 13.87 -5.01
N PHE A 78 7.66 14.45 -4.80
CA PHE A 78 7.86 15.65 -3.99
C PHE A 78 8.49 16.70 -4.90
N CYS A 79 7.93 17.90 -4.95
CA CYS A 79 8.49 18.99 -5.76
C CYS A 79 9.41 19.84 -4.89
N ASP A 80 10.71 19.83 -5.17
CA ASP A 80 11.72 20.59 -4.41
C ASP A 80 11.50 22.09 -4.53
N THR A 81 11.08 22.58 -5.71
CA THR A 81 10.81 24.01 -5.93
C THR A 81 9.63 24.52 -5.11
N CYS A 82 8.64 23.66 -4.83
CA CYS A 82 7.41 24.03 -4.13
C CYS A 82 7.32 23.48 -2.71
N ASP A 83 8.31 22.71 -2.27
CA ASP A 83 8.38 22.03 -0.96
C ASP A 83 7.07 21.29 -0.64
N CYS A 84 6.54 20.54 -1.61
CA CYS A 84 5.23 19.90 -1.47
C CYS A 84 5.08 18.58 -2.21
N LEU A 85 4.16 17.75 -1.73
CA LEU A 85 3.83 16.46 -2.31
C LEU A 85 2.89 16.59 -3.51
N ILE A 86 3.23 15.97 -4.64
CA ILE A 86 2.49 16.09 -5.90
C ILE A 86 2.15 14.72 -6.53
N CYS A 87 1.09 14.68 -7.34
CA CYS A 87 0.78 13.56 -8.23
C CYS A 87 1.33 13.81 -9.65
N LYS A 88 1.15 12.83 -10.55
CA LYS A 88 1.61 12.95 -11.94
C LYS A 88 0.90 14.07 -12.71
N ASP A 89 -0.39 14.28 -12.45
CA ASP A 89 -1.13 15.35 -13.13
C ASP A 89 -0.67 16.73 -12.67
N CYS A 90 -0.35 16.89 -11.38
CA CYS A 90 0.30 18.10 -10.87
C CYS A 90 1.60 18.40 -11.62
N LEU A 91 2.43 17.39 -11.92
CA LEU A 91 3.67 17.57 -12.67
C LEU A 91 3.46 18.17 -14.06
N ILE A 92 2.38 17.76 -14.75
CA ILE A 92 2.10 18.16 -16.13
C ILE A 92 1.44 19.53 -16.20
N VAL A 93 0.51 19.81 -15.27
CA VAL A 93 -0.35 21.00 -15.32
C VAL A 93 0.26 22.16 -14.55
N ASP A 94 0.71 21.92 -13.32
CA ASP A 94 1.06 22.96 -12.35
C ASP A 94 2.57 23.10 -12.09
N HIS A 95 3.34 22.01 -12.22
CA HIS A 95 4.76 21.95 -11.83
C HIS A 95 5.70 21.68 -13.02
N LYS A 96 5.30 22.10 -14.22
CA LYS A 96 6.09 21.88 -15.43
C LYS A 96 7.39 22.67 -15.38
N GLY A 97 8.51 21.97 -15.34
CA GLY A 97 9.86 22.57 -15.32
C GLY A 97 10.36 22.93 -13.92
N HIS A 98 9.70 22.44 -12.86
CA HIS A 98 10.25 22.46 -11.51
C HIS A 98 11.17 21.26 -11.27
N ASP A 99 11.97 21.33 -10.21
CA ASP A 99 12.74 20.19 -9.72
C ASP A 99 11.84 19.31 -8.82
N TYR A 100 11.95 17.98 -8.99
CA TYR A 100 11.11 16.95 -8.36
C TYR A 100 11.83 15.60 -8.19
#